data_AF-A0A4R8Q772-F1
#
_entry.id   AF-A0A4R8Q772-F1
#
_cell.length_a   1.000
_cell.length_b   1.000
_cell.length_c   1.000
_cell.angle_alpha   90.00
_cell.angle_beta   90.00
_cell.angle_gamma   90.00
#
_symmetry.space_group_name_H-M   'P 1'
#
loop_
_entity.id
_entity.type
_entity.pdbx_description
1 polymer ?
#
loop_
_entity_poly.entity_id
_entity_poly.type
_entity_poly.pdbx_seq_one_letter_code
_entity_poly.pdbx_strand_id
1 'polypeptide(L)'
;MGYDYALVHVKYTIPLAALLTLISYPLFTRLDVVRTLFIVTIAFVATIPWDSYLIQTGIWSYPPDAVLGPTLYDIPIEELFFFIIQTYITAQLYIVLNKPVLHAKYLNSPTTVPQWIKHGKIVGQVALAASVGLGAYLIAKEGEGTYMGLILVWACTFALFTWTITAHLLLALPLACTALPIIAPTVYLWVVDELALGRGTWAIESGTKLEFKLFGDLEIEEATFFLVTNMLIVFGVAAFDKAVAVCDAFPDKFDEPADALSMSLLRARVLPSSKYDMRRILGLREADARLAKKSRSFRLASSVFPGRLRIDLTLLYSYCRLADDLVDDAKTSEEARVWISKLDRHLSLLYKDPDSTSALLASQYAAENFPASALSALDMLPSSKIPREPLAELLKGFEMDLEFSSKTFPIATPEDLELYAARVASTVGQACLELVFHHCDHTLPAYMQAYLRNTARQMGLALQFVNIARDISVDAKIGRVYLPTSWLKDEGLTPEDILKDPTTQGAANVRRRVLNKAFEHYAEARESMKWIPSEARGPMVVAVESYMEIGRVLVRKGSASAADGTGRATVPKSRRIWVAWSTLMTA
;
A
#
# COMPACT_ATOMS: atom_id res chain seq x y z
N MET A 1 -40.12 16.90 20.62
CA MET A 1 -39.06 16.23 21.41
C MET A 1 -37.76 16.57 20.71
N GLY A 2 -36.78 17.11 21.44
CA GLY A 2 -35.50 17.56 20.90
C GLY A 2 -34.59 16.43 20.45
N TYR A 3 -34.89 15.90 19.27
CA TYR A 3 -34.12 14.83 18.64
C TYR A 3 -33.68 15.18 17.23
N ASP A 4 -33.99 16.38 16.72
CA ASP A 4 -33.75 16.72 15.32
C ASP A 4 -32.26 16.66 15.00
N TYR A 5 -31.39 17.16 15.89
CA TYR A 5 -29.95 17.04 15.68
C TYR A 5 -29.47 15.58 15.75
N ALA A 6 -29.89 14.83 16.77
CA ALA A 6 -29.56 13.40 16.86
C ALA A 6 -30.02 12.60 15.63
N LEU A 7 -31.17 12.94 15.05
CA LEU A 7 -31.70 12.32 13.83
C LEU A 7 -30.88 12.61 12.59
N VAL A 8 -30.23 13.78 12.50
CA VAL A 8 -29.25 14.08 11.43
C VAL A 8 -28.12 13.06 11.46
N HIS A 9 -27.56 12.76 12.64
CA HIS A 9 -26.50 11.77 12.76
C HIS A 9 -26.95 10.36 12.41
N VAL A 10 -28.11 9.94 12.91
CA VAL A 10 -28.68 8.60 12.63
C VAL A 10 -28.94 8.41 11.14
N LYS A 11 -29.37 9.46 10.42
CA LYS A 11 -29.69 9.37 8.98
C LYS A 11 -28.47 9.50 8.08
N TYR A 12 -27.50 10.34 8.43
CA TYR A 12 -26.46 10.76 7.48
C TYR A 12 -25.06 10.34 7.92
N THR A 13 -24.61 10.72 9.12
CA THR A 13 -23.21 10.50 9.51
C THR A 13 -22.92 9.08 9.97
N ILE A 14 -23.79 8.47 10.79
CA ILE A 14 -23.61 7.10 11.31
C ILE A 14 -23.63 6.06 10.18
N PRO A 15 -24.59 6.09 9.23
CA PRO A 15 -24.61 5.13 8.12
C PRO A 15 -23.37 5.24 7.22
N LEU A 16 -22.90 6.45 6.95
CA LEU A 16 -21.69 6.67 6.16
C LEU A 16 -20.44 6.15 6.89
N ALA A 17 -20.31 6.47 8.18
CA ALA A 17 -19.22 5.95 9.00
C ALA A 17 -19.23 4.42 9.06
N ALA A 18 -20.40 3.80 9.25
CA ALA A 18 -20.55 2.35 9.26
C ALA A 18 -20.17 1.72 7.90
N LEU A 19 -20.61 2.31 6.79
CA LEU A 19 -20.25 1.85 5.44
C LEU A 19 -18.74 1.91 5.21
N LEU A 20 -18.10 3.04 5.54
CA LEU A 20 -16.65 3.19 5.42
C LEU A 20 -15.91 2.18 6.31
N THR A 21 -16.40 1.96 7.53
CA THR A 21 -15.86 0.96 8.47
C THR A 21 -15.95 -0.44 7.89
N LEU A 22 -17.08 -0.83 7.30
CA LEU A 22 -17.25 -2.15 6.68
C LEU A 22 -16.30 -2.36 5.49
N ILE A 23 -16.08 -1.32 4.69
CA ILE A 23 -15.16 -1.36 3.55
C ILE A 23 -13.70 -1.48 4.04
N SER A 24 -13.32 -0.74 5.09
CA SER A 24 -11.96 -0.68 5.61
C SER A 24 -11.63 -1.78 6.63
N TYR A 25 -12.64 -2.45 7.20
CA TYR A 25 -12.50 -3.48 8.24
C TYR A 25 -11.38 -4.49 7.98
N PRO A 26 -11.33 -5.18 6.81
CA PRO A 26 -10.28 -6.16 6.54
C PRO A 26 -8.86 -5.58 6.37
N LEU A 27 -8.77 -4.25 6.26
CA LEU A 27 -7.51 -3.52 6.04
C LEU A 27 -7.01 -2.83 7.32
N PHE A 28 -7.78 -2.83 8.41
CA PHE A 28 -7.37 -2.13 9.62
C PHE A 28 -6.18 -2.80 10.30
N THR A 29 -5.17 -1.99 10.61
CA THR A 29 -4.09 -2.38 11.51
C THR A 29 -4.26 -1.69 12.86
N ARG A 30 -3.57 -2.18 13.90
CA ARG A 30 -3.51 -1.51 15.21
C ARG A 30 -3.05 -0.05 15.10
N LEU A 31 -2.11 0.20 14.19
CA LEU A 31 -1.60 1.53 13.90
C LEU A 31 -2.69 2.46 13.33
N ASP A 32 -3.58 1.94 12.47
CA ASP A 32 -4.70 2.72 11.94
C ASP A 32 -5.69 3.10 13.06
N VAL A 33 -5.98 2.18 13.98
CA VAL A 33 -6.85 2.45 15.14
C VAL A 33 -6.25 3.55 16.02
N VAL A 34 -4.97 3.45 16.37
CA VAL A 34 -4.32 4.46 17.20
C VAL A 34 -4.22 5.79 16.44
N ARG A 35 -3.94 5.78 15.14
CA ARG A 35 -3.94 6.99 14.31
C ARG A 35 -5.30 7.69 14.35
N THR A 36 -6.40 6.94 14.20
CA THR A 36 -7.77 7.46 14.27
C THR A 36 -8.09 8.00 15.66
N LEU A 37 -7.79 7.25 16.73
CA LEU A 37 -8.02 7.72 18.10
C LEU A 37 -7.21 8.98 18.43
N PHE A 38 -5.96 9.04 17.96
CA PHE A 38 -5.08 10.18 18.15
C PHE A 38 -5.64 11.44 17.48
N ILE A 39 -6.06 11.35 16.22
CA ILE A 39 -6.60 12.53 15.52
C ILE A 39 -7.96 12.95 16.07
N VAL A 40 -8.83 12.00 16.46
CA VAL A 40 -10.10 12.29 17.12
C VAL A 40 -9.86 13.01 18.45
N THR A 41 -8.89 12.55 19.25
CA THR A 41 -8.55 13.20 20.53
C THR A 41 -8.06 14.62 20.31
N ILE A 42 -7.19 14.85 19.32
CA ILE A 42 -6.70 16.19 18.99
C ILE A 42 -7.85 17.10 18.54
N ALA A 43 -8.70 16.62 17.61
CA ALA A 43 -9.83 17.39 17.13
C ALA A 43 -10.75 17.78 18.30
N PHE A 44 -11.12 16.80 19.13
CA PHE A 44 -11.98 17.03 20.29
C PHE A 44 -11.42 18.08 21.26
N VAL A 45 -10.15 17.95 21.65
CA VAL A 45 -9.50 18.88 22.59
C VAL A 45 -9.30 20.28 21.98
N ALA A 46 -9.00 20.35 20.67
CA ALA A 46 -8.73 21.62 19.99
C ALA A 46 -10.01 22.41 19.68
N THR A 47 -11.15 21.74 19.48
CA THR A 47 -12.42 22.39 19.13
C THR A 47 -13.19 22.88 20.35
N ILE A 48 -13.19 22.15 21.49
CA ILE A 48 -13.98 22.51 22.68
C ILE A 48 -13.86 23.99 23.10
N PRO A 49 -12.65 24.57 23.27
CA PRO A 49 -12.54 25.96 23.73
C PRO A 49 -13.10 26.96 22.72
N TRP A 50 -13.00 26.65 21.43
CA TRP A 50 -13.48 27.50 20.35
C TRP A 50 -15.01 27.44 20.24
N ASP A 51 -15.58 26.24 20.25
CA ASP A 51 -17.03 26.02 20.19
C ASP A 51 -17.75 26.60 21.40
N SER A 52 -17.23 26.34 22.60
CA SER A 52 -17.77 26.89 23.84
C SER A 52 -17.81 28.42 23.81
N TYR A 53 -16.76 29.05 23.26
CA TYR A 53 -16.72 30.49 23.08
C TYR A 53 -17.80 31.01 22.12
N LEU A 54 -18.03 30.34 20.99
CA LEU A 54 -19.07 30.73 20.02
C LEU A 54 -20.47 30.70 20.64
N ILE A 55 -20.75 29.67 21.46
CA ILE A 55 -22.03 29.52 22.13
C ILE A 55 -22.19 30.58 23.21
N GLN A 56 -21.18 30.78 24.05
CA GLN A 56 -21.22 31.76 25.14
C GLN A 56 -21.31 33.21 24.65
N THR A 57 -20.77 33.51 23.48
CA THR A 57 -20.84 34.84 22.85
C THR A 57 -22.09 35.04 21.99
N GLY A 58 -22.95 34.02 21.90
CA GLY A 58 -24.19 34.08 21.11
C GLY A 58 -23.93 34.17 19.61
N ILE A 59 -22.77 33.72 19.12
CA ILE A 59 -22.53 33.60 17.67
C ILE A 59 -23.27 32.37 17.13
N TRP A 60 -23.32 31.31 17.95
CA TRP A 60 -23.99 30.05 17.64
C TRP A 60 -25.06 29.74 18.68
N SER A 61 -26.28 29.41 18.22
CA SER A 61 -27.38 29.04 19.10
C SER A 61 -28.08 27.74 18.67
N TYR A 62 -28.54 27.00 19.67
CA TYR A 62 -29.26 25.74 19.50
C TYR A 62 -30.66 25.87 20.10
N PRO A 63 -31.73 25.62 19.32
CA PRO A 63 -33.09 25.58 19.84
C PRO A 63 -33.20 24.48 20.92
N PRO A 64 -33.79 24.77 22.10
CA PRO A 64 -33.93 23.79 23.18
C PRO A 64 -34.74 22.55 22.78
N ASP A 65 -35.59 22.69 21.77
CA ASP A 65 -36.43 21.67 21.18
C ASP A 65 -35.77 20.92 20.01
N ALA A 66 -34.50 21.19 19.69
CA ALA A 66 -33.71 20.48 18.68
C ALA A 66 -32.65 19.53 19.27
N VAL A 67 -32.22 19.76 20.52
CA VAL A 67 -31.13 19.04 21.22
C VAL A 67 -31.64 18.16 22.37
N LEU A 68 -30.85 17.13 22.72
CA LEU A 68 -31.14 16.11 23.72
C LEU A 68 -31.07 16.61 25.17
N GLY A 69 -30.37 17.73 25.42
CA GLY A 69 -30.30 18.40 26.72
C GLY A 69 -28.93 18.37 27.43
N PRO A 70 -28.16 17.26 27.47
CA PRO A 70 -26.84 17.26 28.09
C PRO A 70 -25.84 18.14 27.34
N THR A 71 -25.10 18.98 28.06
CA THR A 71 -24.04 19.83 27.51
C THR A 71 -22.71 19.64 28.25
N LEU A 72 -21.60 19.95 27.56
CA LEU A 72 -20.26 20.07 28.12
C LEU A 72 -19.71 21.45 27.74
N TYR A 73 -19.45 22.31 28.73
CA TYR A 73 -19.05 23.71 28.48
C TYR A 73 -20.02 24.43 27.52
N ASP A 74 -21.33 24.25 27.73
CA ASP A 74 -22.43 24.78 26.92
C ASP A 74 -22.62 24.13 25.54
N ILE A 75 -21.73 23.22 25.14
CA ILE A 75 -21.79 22.49 23.85
C ILE A 75 -22.74 21.28 23.99
N PRO A 76 -23.78 21.15 23.16
CA PRO A 76 -24.65 19.96 23.13
C PRO A 76 -23.86 18.66 22.86
N ILE A 77 -24.31 17.55 23.44
CA ILE A 77 -23.63 16.25 23.26
C ILE A 77 -23.62 15.78 21.79
N GLU A 78 -24.60 16.20 20.99
CA GLU A 78 -24.67 15.94 19.56
C GLU A 78 -23.53 16.64 18.82
N GLU A 79 -23.20 17.87 19.17
CA GLU A 79 -22.08 18.60 18.58
C GLU A 79 -20.73 17.97 18.98
N LEU A 80 -20.61 17.55 20.24
CA LEU A 80 -19.44 16.76 20.69
C LEU A 80 -19.30 15.45 19.89
N PHE A 81 -20.43 14.79 19.58
CA PHE A 81 -20.44 13.61 18.73
C PHE A 81 -20.10 13.95 17.27
N PHE A 82 -20.54 15.10 16.78
CA PHE A 82 -20.18 15.61 15.45
C PHE A 82 -18.67 15.72 15.27
N PHE A 83 -17.95 16.29 16.24
CA PHE A 83 -16.47 16.36 16.21
C PHE A 83 -15.83 15.00 15.98
N ILE A 84 -16.34 13.97 16.67
CA ILE A 84 -15.83 12.60 16.61
C ILE A 84 -16.16 11.98 15.25
N ILE A 85 -17.45 12.01 14.85
CA ILE A 85 -17.93 11.27 13.68
C ILE A 85 -17.41 11.89 12.37
N GLN A 86 -17.32 13.23 12.28
CA GLN A 86 -16.69 13.90 11.14
C GLN A 86 -15.23 13.49 11.03
N THR A 87 -14.47 13.64 12.12
CA THR A 87 -13.05 13.29 12.17
C THR A 87 -12.84 11.84 11.77
N TYR A 88 -13.69 10.95 12.26
CA TYR A 88 -13.68 9.53 11.90
C TYR A 88 -13.91 9.31 10.40
N ILE A 89 -15.00 9.84 9.82
CA ILE A 89 -15.35 9.67 8.40
C ILE A 89 -14.18 10.12 7.50
N THR A 90 -13.65 11.32 7.74
CA THR A 90 -12.57 11.89 6.94
C THR A 90 -11.26 11.11 7.11
N ALA A 91 -10.92 10.71 8.34
CA ALA A 91 -9.75 9.87 8.59
C ALA A 91 -9.88 8.49 7.94
N GLN A 92 -11.06 7.86 7.97
CA GLN A 92 -11.28 6.56 7.35
C GLN A 92 -11.14 6.60 5.84
N LEU A 93 -11.76 7.60 5.20
CA LEU A 93 -11.62 7.78 3.75
C LEU A 93 -10.15 8.01 3.36
N TYR A 94 -9.42 8.83 4.13
CA TYR A 94 -7.99 9.02 3.94
C TYR A 94 -7.21 7.69 4.05
N ILE A 95 -7.44 6.91 5.11
CA ILE A 95 -6.73 5.64 5.37
C ILE A 95 -6.95 4.65 4.22
N VAL A 96 -8.19 4.49 3.77
CA VAL A 96 -8.53 3.58 2.65
C VAL A 96 -7.82 4.00 1.36
N LEU A 97 -7.83 5.30 1.04
CA LEU A 97 -7.21 5.81 -0.18
C LEU A 97 -5.66 5.80 -0.12
N ASN A 98 -5.09 5.84 1.09
CA ASN A 98 -3.63 5.80 1.30
C ASN A 98 -3.09 4.38 1.54
N LYS A 99 -3.92 3.38 1.86
CA LYS A 99 -3.47 2.00 2.10
C LYS A 99 -2.58 1.45 0.97
N PRO A 100 -2.94 1.63 -0.31
CA PRO A 100 -2.14 1.08 -1.40
C PRO A 100 -0.81 1.81 -1.63
N VAL A 101 -0.61 2.96 -0.99
CA VAL A 101 0.54 3.83 -1.18
C VAL A 101 1.68 3.39 -0.29
N LEU A 102 2.89 3.30 -0.84
CA LEU A 102 4.12 3.13 -0.06
C LEU A 102 4.68 4.52 0.27
N HIS A 103 4.28 5.13 1.40
CA HIS A 103 4.64 6.52 1.74
C HIS A 103 6.14 6.78 1.80
N ALA A 104 6.94 5.79 2.20
CA ALA A 104 8.40 5.88 2.28
C ALA A 104 9.05 6.39 0.97
N LYS A 105 8.48 6.03 -0.19
CA LYS A 105 9.01 6.46 -1.50
C LYS A 105 8.76 7.94 -1.79
N TYR A 106 7.80 8.58 -1.12
CA TYR A 106 7.44 9.99 -1.31
C TYR A 106 8.18 10.94 -0.36
N LEU A 107 9.04 10.40 0.52
CA LEU A 107 9.94 11.22 1.31
C LEU A 107 10.94 11.95 0.39
N ASN A 108 11.28 13.18 0.75
CA ASN A 108 12.21 14.01 -0.01
C ASN A 108 13.07 14.85 0.94
N SER A 109 14.33 15.07 0.57
CA SER A 109 15.20 16.04 1.22
C SER A 109 15.05 17.43 0.57
N PRO A 110 15.53 18.51 1.21
CA PRO A 110 15.53 19.85 0.63
C PRO A 110 16.29 19.96 -0.70
N THR A 111 17.26 19.08 -0.96
CA THR A 111 18.06 19.07 -2.19
C THR A 111 17.37 18.31 -3.33
N THR A 112 16.62 17.25 -3.03
CA THR A 112 15.99 16.40 -4.05
C THR A 112 14.53 16.74 -4.35
N VAL A 113 13.89 17.53 -3.50
CA VAL A 113 12.46 17.87 -3.67
C VAL A 113 12.26 18.71 -4.95
N PRO A 114 11.29 18.36 -5.82
CA PRO A 114 10.96 19.12 -7.03
C PRO A 114 10.64 20.59 -6.73
N GLN A 115 11.02 21.50 -7.64
CA GLN A 115 10.81 22.94 -7.46
C GLN A 115 9.34 23.29 -7.23
N TRP A 116 8.41 22.69 -7.96
CA TRP A 116 6.98 22.98 -7.79
C TRP A 116 6.46 22.60 -6.39
N ILE A 117 7.03 21.57 -5.73
CA ILE A 117 6.69 21.21 -4.35
C ILE A 117 7.25 22.24 -3.37
N LYS A 118 8.48 22.76 -3.60
CA LYS A 118 9.06 23.84 -2.79
C LYS A 118 8.19 25.10 -2.85
N HIS A 119 7.85 25.54 -4.06
CA HIS A 119 6.99 26.70 -4.26
C HIS A 119 5.59 26.45 -3.70
N GLY A 120 5.00 25.28 -3.93
CA GLY A 120 3.69 24.91 -3.39
C GLY A 120 3.65 24.97 -1.86
N LYS A 121 4.72 24.51 -1.19
CA LYS A 121 4.85 24.67 0.27
C LYS A 121 4.81 26.15 0.67
N ILE A 122 5.62 27.00 0.05
CA ILE A 122 5.71 28.43 0.37
C ILE A 122 4.38 29.13 0.09
N VAL A 123 3.77 28.87 -1.07
CA VAL A 123 2.46 29.41 -1.45
C VAL A 123 1.40 29.03 -0.42
N GLY A 124 1.36 27.75 0.01
CA GLY A 124 0.44 27.32 1.06
C GLY A 124 0.70 27.99 2.41
N GLN A 125 1.97 28.21 2.79
CA GLN A 125 2.31 28.94 4.02
C GLN A 125 1.86 30.40 3.97
N VAL A 126 2.11 31.09 2.84
CA VAL A 126 1.70 32.48 2.64
C VAL A 126 0.17 32.58 2.62
N ALA A 127 -0.51 31.68 1.92
CA ALA A 127 -1.97 31.66 1.87
C ALA A 127 -2.59 31.45 3.26
N LEU A 128 -2.11 30.46 4.03
CA LEU A 128 -2.60 30.19 5.38
C LEU A 128 -2.29 31.34 6.35
N ALA A 129 -1.09 31.94 6.27
CA ALA A 129 -0.74 33.11 7.08
C ALA A 129 -1.60 34.34 6.73
N ALA A 130 -1.87 34.55 5.44
CA ALA A 130 -2.77 35.61 4.98
C ALA A 130 -4.21 35.37 5.47
N SER A 131 -4.70 34.13 5.45
CA SER A 131 -6.00 33.76 6.02
C SER A 131 -6.09 34.05 7.52
N VAL A 132 -5.04 33.74 8.30
CA VAL A 132 -4.99 34.11 9.72
C VAL A 132 -5.03 35.63 9.90
N GLY A 133 -4.26 36.38 9.10
CA GLY A 133 -4.27 37.84 9.13
C GLY A 133 -5.63 38.45 8.78
N LEU A 134 -6.30 37.91 7.75
CA LEU A 134 -7.65 38.28 7.37
C LEU A 134 -8.64 37.98 8.50
N GLY A 135 -8.54 36.79 9.11
CA GLY A 135 -9.42 36.43 10.21
C GLY A 135 -9.26 37.35 11.43
N ALA A 136 -8.01 37.69 11.77
CA ALA A 136 -7.72 38.63 12.85
C ALA A 136 -8.29 40.04 12.55
N TYR A 137 -8.21 40.48 11.30
CA TYR A 137 -8.81 41.74 10.85
C TYR A 137 -10.35 41.73 10.99
N LEU A 138 -11.00 40.63 10.59
CA LEU A 138 -12.46 40.49 10.70
C LEU A 138 -12.92 40.50 12.16
N ILE A 139 -12.22 39.79 13.04
CA ILE A 139 -12.50 39.80 14.49
C ILE A 139 -12.34 41.21 15.07
N ALA A 140 -11.27 41.92 14.71
CA ALA A 140 -11.00 43.27 15.23
C ALA A 140 -12.02 44.32 14.79
N LYS A 141 -12.81 44.06 13.74
CA LYS A 141 -13.89 44.94 13.29
C LYS A 141 -15.14 44.85 14.18
N GLU A 142 -15.24 43.81 15.02
CA GLU A 142 -16.36 43.58 15.96
C GLU A 142 -17.75 43.74 15.31
N GLY A 143 -17.96 43.04 14.19
CA GLY A 143 -19.21 43.13 13.41
C GLY A 143 -19.34 42.04 12.35
N GLU A 144 -19.83 42.41 11.18
CA GLU A 144 -20.05 41.48 10.05
C GLU A 144 -18.75 40.75 9.66
N GLY A 145 -18.78 39.42 9.68
CA GLY A 145 -17.64 38.55 9.38
C GLY A 145 -16.84 38.09 10.60
N THR A 146 -17.26 38.42 11.82
CA THR A 146 -16.62 37.93 13.05
C THR A 146 -16.59 36.39 13.10
N TYR A 147 -17.67 35.72 12.67
CA TYR A 147 -17.72 34.26 12.66
C TYR A 147 -16.69 33.66 11.68
N MET A 148 -16.66 34.16 10.44
CA MET A 148 -15.62 33.80 9.46
C MET A 148 -14.22 34.06 10.02
N GLY A 149 -14.02 35.18 10.71
CA GLY A 149 -12.74 35.53 11.32
C GLY A 149 -12.28 34.51 12.37
N LEU A 150 -13.19 34.07 13.23
CA LEU A 150 -12.93 33.04 14.24
C LEU A 150 -12.59 31.69 13.62
N ILE A 151 -13.26 31.28 12.53
CA ILE A 151 -12.93 30.07 11.76
C ILE A 151 -11.50 30.18 11.22
N LEU A 152 -11.19 31.28 10.52
CA LEU A 152 -9.90 31.46 9.86
C LEU A 152 -8.74 31.52 10.86
N VAL A 153 -8.86 32.28 11.95
CA VAL A 153 -7.78 32.38 12.95
C VAL A 153 -7.52 31.03 13.61
N TRP A 154 -8.56 30.32 14.04
CA TRP A 154 -8.40 29.02 14.70
C TRP A 154 -7.86 27.98 13.71
N ALA A 155 -8.60 27.71 12.63
CA ALA A 155 -8.28 26.61 11.74
C ALA A 155 -6.99 26.85 10.93
N CYS A 156 -6.80 28.04 10.37
CA CYS A 156 -5.63 28.30 9.54
C CYS A 156 -4.33 28.35 10.35
N THR A 157 -4.38 28.64 11.65
CA THR A 157 -3.20 28.55 12.53
C THR A 157 -2.73 27.10 12.69
N PHE A 158 -3.64 26.17 13.02
CA PHE A 158 -3.30 24.74 13.08
C PHE A 158 -2.89 24.19 11.71
N ALA A 159 -3.55 24.63 10.64
CA ALA A 159 -3.23 24.24 9.28
C ALA A 159 -1.84 24.75 8.88
N LEU A 160 -1.47 25.98 9.22
CA LEU A 160 -0.14 26.54 8.91
C LEU A 160 0.97 25.73 9.58
N PHE A 161 0.78 25.36 10.85
CA PHE A 161 1.73 24.51 11.57
C PHE A 161 1.87 23.13 10.94
N THR A 162 0.75 22.42 10.72
CA THR A 162 0.76 21.06 10.15
C THR A 162 1.25 21.05 8.70
N TRP A 163 0.85 22.03 7.88
CA TRP A 163 1.32 22.22 6.51
C TRP A 163 2.84 22.44 6.46
N THR A 164 3.38 23.28 7.34
CA THR A 164 4.83 23.56 7.38
C THR A 164 5.66 22.28 7.54
N ILE A 165 5.15 21.34 8.33
CA ILE A 165 5.81 20.05 8.60
C ILE A 165 5.54 19.04 7.47
N THR A 166 4.36 19.03 6.87
CA THR A 166 3.87 17.92 6.03
C THR A 166 3.77 18.21 4.53
N ALA A 167 3.82 19.48 4.11
CA ALA A 167 3.55 19.90 2.73
C ALA A 167 4.35 19.13 1.68
N HIS A 168 5.64 18.84 1.94
CA HIS A 168 6.45 18.07 1.00
C HIS A 168 5.91 16.66 0.73
N LEU A 169 5.36 15.99 1.76
CA LEU A 169 4.73 14.69 1.59
C LEU A 169 3.36 14.83 0.93
N LEU A 170 2.51 15.73 1.44
CA LEU A 170 1.16 15.96 0.93
C LEU A 170 1.15 16.29 -0.56
N LEU A 171 2.04 17.18 -1.00
CA LEU A 171 2.17 17.55 -2.41
C LEU A 171 2.78 16.42 -3.24
N ALA A 172 3.63 15.56 -2.67
CA ALA A 172 4.21 14.45 -3.41
C ALA A 172 3.24 13.28 -3.61
N LEU A 173 2.24 13.13 -2.72
CA LEU A 173 1.23 12.08 -2.80
C LEU A 173 0.29 12.28 -4.01
N PRO A 174 -0.31 11.20 -4.55
CA PRO A 174 -1.34 11.34 -5.57
C PRO A 174 -2.51 12.20 -5.07
N LEU A 175 -3.07 13.07 -5.93
CA LEU A 175 -4.19 13.96 -5.56
C LEU A 175 -5.40 13.20 -5.02
N ALA A 176 -5.66 11.99 -5.52
CA ALA A 176 -6.74 11.15 -5.01
C ALA A 176 -6.54 10.74 -3.54
N CYS A 177 -5.31 10.73 -3.03
CA CYS A 177 -5.00 10.38 -1.64
C CYS A 177 -5.05 11.59 -0.69
N THR A 178 -5.10 12.81 -1.20
CA THR A 178 -5.06 14.05 -0.40
C THR A 178 -6.29 14.92 -0.64
N ALA A 179 -6.62 15.26 -1.88
CA ALA A 179 -7.74 16.13 -2.22
C ALA A 179 -9.09 15.42 -2.05
N LEU A 180 -9.23 14.15 -2.44
CA LEU A 180 -10.51 13.44 -2.34
C LEU A 180 -10.98 13.24 -0.88
N PRO A 181 -10.11 12.86 0.08
CA PRO A 181 -10.48 12.85 1.50
C PRO A 181 -10.87 14.22 2.07
N ILE A 182 -10.51 15.33 1.41
CA ILE A 182 -10.94 16.67 1.84
C ILE A 182 -12.29 16.98 1.19
N ILE A 183 -12.35 16.91 -0.14
CA ILE A 183 -13.48 17.38 -0.95
C ILE A 183 -14.72 16.52 -0.73
N ALA A 184 -14.61 15.19 -0.74
CA ALA A 184 -15.76 14.31 -0.65
C ALA A 184 -16.56 14.47 0.67
N PRO A 185 -15.94 14.41 1.87
CA PRO A 185 -16.68 14.65 3.11
C PRO A 185 -17.13 16.10 3.23
N THR A 186 -16.37 17.08 2.71
CA THR A 186 -16.79 18.49 2.71
C THR A 186 -18.09 18.69 1.93
N VAL A 187 -18.13 18.23 0.68
CA VAL A 187 -19.35 18.35 -0.16
C VAL A 187 -20.50 17.53 0.43
N TYR A 188 -20.22 16.36 1.01
CA TYR A 188 -21.24 15.58 1.68
C TYR A 188 -21.85 16.34 2.87
N LEU A 189 -21.02 16.94 3.71
CA LEU A 189 -21.47 17.71 4.87
C LEU A 189 -22.19 18.99 4.47
N TRP A 190 -21.77 19.67 3.39
CA TRP A 190 -22.53 20.80 2.83
C TRP A 190 -23.98 20.44 2.50
N VAL A 191 -24.21 19.25 1.92
CA VAL A 191 -25.57 18.78 1.62
C VAL A 191 -26.32 18.40 2.89
N VAL A 192 -25.67 17.76 3.86
CA VAL A 192 -26.30 17.40 5.13
C VAL A 192 -26.70 18.65 5.94
N ASP A 193 -25.83 19.65 5.93
CA ASP A 193 -25.98 20.91 6.64
C ASP A 193 -27.12 21.75 6.04
N GLU A 194 -27.19 21.88 4.71
CA GLU A 194 -28.32 22.53 4.03
C GLU A 194 -29.67 21.90 4.43
N LEU A 195 -29.72 20.57 4.49
CA LEU A 195 -30.93 19.85 4.90
C LEU A 195 -31.28 20.02 6.38
N ALA A 196 -30.29 20.34 7.23
CA ALA A 196 -30.45 20.56 8.66
C ALA A 196 -30.81 22.01 8.99
N LEU A 197 -30.18 22.99 8.32
CA LEU A 197 -30.51 24.42 8.39
C LEU A 197 -31.93 24.68 7.87
N GLY A 198 -32.33 24.04 6.76
CA GLY A 198 -33.70 24.13 6.24
C GLY A 198 -34.78 23.60 7.22
N ARG A 199 -34.39 22.89 8.28
CA ARG A 199 -35.26 22.41 9.36
C ARG A 199 -35.13 23.21 10.66
N GLY A 200 -34.25 24.21 10.73
CA GLY A 200 -34.02 25.02 11.91
C GLY A 200 -33.32 24.28 13.04
N THR A 201 -32.46 23.31 12.74
CA THR A 201 -31.81 22.46 13.76
C THR A 201 -30.80 23.24 14.63
N TRP A 202 -30.19 24.28 14.07
CA TRP A 202 -29.39 25.31 14.75
C TRP A 202 -29.42 26.60 13.91
N ALA A 203 -29.00 27.73 14.50
CA ALA A 203 -28.98 29.02 13.83
C ALA A 203 -27.70 29.81 14.14
N ILE A 204 -27.28 30.62 13.16
CA ILE A 204 -26.17 31.58 13.28
C ILE A 204 -26.78 32.97 13.39
N GLU A 205 -26.41 33.69 14.45
CA GLU A 205 -27.00 34.99 14.77
C GLU A 205 -26.64 36.05 13.71
N SER A 206 -27.67 36.78 13.27
CA SER A 206 -27.53 37.86 12.28
C SER A 206 -26.64 38.99 12.80
N GLY A 207 -25.77 39.52 11.94
CA GLY A 207 -24.83 40.59 12.27
C GLY A 207 -23.39 40.14 12.53
N THR A 208 -23.13 38.84 12.71
CA THR A 208 -21.77 38.28 12.86
C THR A 208 -21.28 37.54 11.60
N LYS A 209 -22.20 37.14 10.72
CA LYS A 209 -21.95 36.48 9.43
C LYS A 209 -21.85 37.47 8.26
N LEU A 210 -21.29 37.04 7.14
CA LEU A 210 -21.09 37.79 5.89
C LEU A 210 -22.36 37.87 5.01
N GLU A 211 -23.48 37.29 5.47
CA GLU A 211 -24.77 37.26 4.76
C GLU A 211 -24.70 36.69 3.32
N PHE A 212 -23.66 35.89 3.03
CA PHE A 212 -23.46 35.25 1.72
C PHE A 212 -23.75 33.76 1.81
N LYS A 213 -24.73 33.29 1.02
CA LYS A 213 -25.11 31.88 0.92
C LYS A 213 -24.46 31.25 -0.31
N LEU A 214 -23.80 30.10 -0.13
CA LEU A 214 -23.13 29.38 -1.22
C LEU A 214 -24.16 28.71 -2.15
N PHE A 215 -25.10 27.97 -1.58
CA PHE A 215 -26.26 27.41 -2.26
C PHE A 215 -27.37 27.09 -1.26
N GLY A 216 -28.64 27.25 -1.66
CA GLY A 216 -29.76 27.04 -0.75
C GLY A 216 -29.67 27.94 0.48
N ASP A 217 -29.74 27.34 1.66
CA ASP A 217 -29.56 28.02 2.95
C ASP A 217 -28.16 27.86 3.55
N LEU A 218 -27.22 27.19 2.86
CA LEU A 218 -25.86 26.99 3.34
C LEU A 218 -25.05 28.30 3.30
N GLU A 219 -24.67 28.78 4.48
CA GLU A 219 -23.83 29.97 4.65
C GLU A 219 -22.37 29.68 4.27
N ILE A 220 -21.66 30.70 3.79
CA ILE A 220 -20.26 30.55 3.35
C ILE A 220 -19.32 30.22 4.50
N GLU A 221 -19.63 30.68 5.70
CA GLU A 221 -18.94 30.35 6.94
C GLU A 221 -18.97 28.85 7.20
N GLU A 222 -20.15 28.23 7.18
CA GLU A 222 -20.32 26.78 7.35
C GLU A 222 -19.61 26.00 6.23
N ALA A 223 -19.78 26.47 4.99
CA ALA A 223 -19.09 25.85 3.87
C ALA A 223 -17.56 25.87 4.05
N THR A 224 -17.04 26.99 4.56
CA THR A 224 -15.62 27.17 4.88
C THR A 224 -15.21 26.31 6.07
N PHE A 225 -16.01 26.26 7.14
CA PHE A 225 -15.78 25.45 8.33
C PHE A 225 -15.59 23.98 7.99
N PHE A 226 -16.51 23.37 7.22
CA PHE A 226 -16.37 21.97 6.80
C PHE A 226 -15.14 21.74 5.92
N LEU A 227 -14.80 22.70 5.05
CA LEU A 227 -13.61 22.59 4.22
C LEU A 227 -12.33 22.62 5.06
N VAL A 228 -12.17 23.62 5.92
CA VAL A 228 -10.93 23.80 6.71
C VAL A 228 -10.76 22.72 7.77
N THR A 229 -11.85 22.26 8.39
CA THR A 229 -11.78 21.15 9.35
C THR A 229 -11.39 19.83 8.68
N ASN A 230 -11.94 19.51 7.50
CA ASN A 230 -11.50 18.34 6.73
C ASN A 230 -10.06 18.47 6.23
N MET A 231 -9.60 19.67 5.86
CA MET A 231 -8.18 19.93 5.58
C MET A 231 -7.30 19.65 6.79
N LEU A 232 -7.68 20.12 7.99
CA LEU A 232 -6.94 19.90 9.23
C LEU A 232 -6.81 18.42 9.56
N ILE A 233 -7.91 17.66 9.45
CA ILE A 233 -7.91 16.22 9.68
C ILE A 233 -6.91 15.54 8.72
N VAL A 234 -6.99 15.84 7.42
CA VAL A 234 -6.09 15.24 6.42
C VAL A 234 -4.63 15.64 6.66
N PHE A 235 -4.35 16.89 7.03
CA PHE A 235 -2.99 17.33 7.35
C PHE A 235 -2.45 16.64 8.61
N GLY A 236 -3.28 16.46 9.63
CA GLY A 236 -2.93 15.75 10.86
C GLY A 236 -2.65 14.27 10.63
N VAL A 237 -3.51 13.58 9.89
CA VAL A 237 -3.33 12.16 9.53
C VAL A 237 -2.10 11.98 8.64
N ALA A 238 -1.86 12.88 7.68
CA ALA A 238 -0.64 12.87 6.86
C ALA A 238 0.64 13.15 7.66
N ALA A 239 0.57 13.95 8.72
CA ALA A 239 1.71 14.14 9.64
C ALA A 239 2.09 12.84 10.34
N PHE A 240 1.09 12.06 10.74
CA PHE A 240 1.30 10.74 11.31
C PHE A 240 1.94 9.79 10.28
N ASP A 241 1.41 9.72 9.07
CA ASP A 241 1.96 8.88 8.00
C ASP A 241 3.38 9.27 7.60
N LYS A 242 3.71 10.56 7.64
CA LYS A 242 5.09 11.00 7.45
C LYS A 242 6.03 10.41 8.51
N ALA A 243 5.63 10.42 9.77
CA ALA A 243 6.44 9.89 10.85
C ALA A 243 6.63 8.37 10.74
N VAL A 244 5.55 7.64 10.42
CA VAL A 244 5.59 6.20 10.13
C VAL A 244 6.53 5.91 8.96
N ALA A 245 6.37 6.63 7.85
CA ALA A 245 7.19 6.46 6.65
C ALA A 245 8.68 6.70 6.92
N VAL A 246 9.02 7.71 7.73
CA VAL A 246 10.41 7.99 8.13
C VAL A 246 10.96 6.86 9.01
N CYS A 247 10.17 6.39 9.97
CA CYS A 247 10.58 5.30 10.86
C CYS A 247 10.81 3.99 10.10
N ASP A 248 9.93 3.64 9.15
CA ASP A 248 10.05 2.41 8.36
C ASP A 248 11.11 2.51 7.26
N ALA A 249 11.33 3.71 6.70
CA ALA A 249 12.32 3.91 5.65
C ALA A 249 13.76 3.82 6.15
N PHE A 250 14.05 4.07 7.44
CA PHE A 250 15.42 4.17 7.96
C PHE A 250 15.65 3.24 9.16
N PRO A 251 15.75 1.91 8.95
CA PRO A 251 16.00 0.96 10.04
C PRO A 251 17.31 1.25 10.80
N ASP A 252 18.34 1.75 10.12
CA ASP A 252 19.63 2.09 10.76
C ASP A 252 19.54 3.27 11.76
N LYS A 253 18.45 4.03 11.72
CA LYS A 253 18.20 5.18 12.62
C LYS A 253 17.10 4.89 13.65
N PHE A 254 16.32 3.85 13.41
CA PHE A 254 15.15 3.49 14.21
C PHE A 254 15.17 1.97 14.37
N ASP A 255 15.65 1.47 15.49
CA ASP A 255 15.81 0.02 15.67
C ASP A 255 14.46 -0.70 15.60
N GLU A 256 13.43 -0.11 16.20
CA GLU A 256 12.06 -0.64 16.19
C GLU A 256 11.25 -0.12 14.99
N PRO A 257 10.35 -0.95 14.42
CA PRO A 257 9.38 -0.52 13.43
C PRO A 257 8.41 0.53 14.01
N ALA A 258 7.67 1.21 13.14
CA ALA A 258 6.68 2.18 13.55
C ALA A 258 5.51 1.51 14.30
N ASP A 259 5.63 1.41 15.62
CA ASP A 259 4.52 1.05 16.51
C ASP A 259 3.94 2.29 17.20
N ALA A 260 2.66 2.24 17.52
CA ALA A 260 1.79 3.38 17.75
C ALA A 260 2.15 4.22 18.99
N LEU A 261 2.93 3.66 19.91
CA LEU A 261 3.45 4.32 21.12
C LEU A 261 4.98 4.28 21.20
N SER A 262 5.67 3.88 20.12
CA SER A 262 7.12 3.73 20.13
C SER A 262 7.83 5.09 20.25
N MET A 263 8.93 5.11 21.01
CA MET A 263 9.85 6.25 21.02
C MET A 263 10.45 6.52 19.63
N SER A 264 10.50 5.50 18.77
CA SER A 264 10.92 5.61 17.37
C SER A 264 9.98 6.52 16.57
N LEU A 265 8.66 6.37 16.72
CA LEU A 265 7.69 7.22 16.04
C LEU A 265 7.78 8.69 16.48
N LEU A 266 7.99 8.94 17.78
CA LEU A 266 8.22 10.30 18.31
C LEU A 266 9.51 10.92 17.76
N ARG A 267 10.62 10.16 17.76
CA ARG A 267 11.90 10.60 17.18
C ARG A 267 11.81 10.85 15.67
N ALA A 268 11.02 10.07 14.95
CA ALA A 268 10.82 10.22 13.51
C ALA A 268 10.13 11.54 13.14
N ARG A 269 9.26 12.09 14.01
CA ARG A 269 8.59 13.40 13.79
C ARG A 269 9.57 14.56 13.74
N VAL A 270 10.65 14.49 14.51
CA VAL A 270 11.63 15.57 14.65
C VAL A 270 12.88 15.38 13.78
N LEU A 271 13.00 14.27 13.06
CA LEU A 271 14.14 14.04 12.16
C LEU A 271 14.11 15.03 10.98
N PRO A 272 15.12 15.91 10.84
CA PRO A 272 15.16 16.86 9.73
C PRO A 272 15.26 16.14 8.39
N SER A 273 14.52 16.60 7.39
CA SER A 273 14.53 16.01 6.05
C SER A 273 15.88 16.12 5.33
N SER A 274 16.77 17.01 5.79
CA SER A 274 18.16 17.09 5.33
C SER A 274 18.99 15.88 5.73
N LYS A 275 18.58 15.11 6.76
CA LYS A 275 19.25 13.89 7.23
C LYS A 275 18.67 12.62 6.60
N TYR A 276 17.74 12.72 5.64
CA TYR A 276 17.21 11.55 4.95
C TYR A 276 18.26 10.97 4.02
N ASP A 277 18.48 9.65 4.10
CA ASP A 277 19.30 8.97 3.11
C ASP A 277 18.50 8.85 1.80
N MET A 278 18.81 9.74 0.87
CA MET A 278 18.14 9.77 -0.42
C MET A 278 18.52 8.59 -1.31
N ARG A 279 19.67 7.93 -1.08
CA ARG A 279 20.01 6.71 -1.85
C ARG A 279 18.96 5.64 -1.57
N ARG A 280 18.67 5.37 -0.29
CA ARG A 280 17.62 4.45 0.13
C ARG A 280 16.25 4.79 -0.43
N ILE A 281 15.81 6.05 -0.33
CA ILE A 281 14.51 6.47 -0.87
C ILE A 281 14.42 6.28 -2.38
N LEU A 282 15.47 6.63 -3.13
CA LEU A 282 15.50 6.44 -4.59
C LEU A 282 15.46 4.95 -4.96
N GLY A 283 16.20 4.10 -4.25
CA GLY A 283 16.12 2.65 -4.47
C GLY A 283 14.73 2.09 -4.16
N LEU A 284 14.03 2.59 -3.13
CA LEU A 284 12.63 2.22 -2.89
C LEU A 284 11.69 2.64 -4.03
N ARG A 285 11.91 3.82 -4.65
CA ARG A 285 11.15 4.25 -5.83
C ARG A 285 11.40 3.33 -7.02
N GLU A 286 12.65 2.96 -7.25
CA GLU A 286 13.03 2.02 -8.31
C GLU A 286 12.44 0.63 -8.07
N ALA A 287 12.49 0.13 -6.84
CA ALA A 287 11.93 -1.16 -6.47
C ALA A 287 10.41 -1.21 -6.68
N ASP A 288 9.67 -0.20 -6.19
CA ASP A 288 8.22 -0.08 -6.42
C ASP A 288 7.90 0.07 -7.92
N ALA A 289 8.71 0.81 -8.68
CA ALA A 289 8.54 0.95 -10.13
C ALA A 289 8.76 -0.37 -10.88
N ARG A 290 9.79 -1.15 -10.51
CA ARG A 290 10.04 -2.49 -11.07
C ARG A 290 8.87 -3.43 -10.79
N LEU A 291 8.38 -3.49 -9.53
CA LEU A 291 7.20 -4.26 -9.15
C LEU A 291 5.97 -3.85 -9.94
N ALA A 292 5.71 -2.54 -10.00
CA ALA A 292 4.60 -1.95 -10.72
C ALA A 292 4.56 -2.29 -12.21
N LYS A 293 5.72 -2.29 -12.86
CA LYS A 293 5.88 -2.57 -14.29
C LYS A 293 5.70 -4.05 -14.60
N LYS A 294 6.22 -4.94 -13.74
CA LYS A 294 6.35 -6.37 -14.05
C LYS A 294 5.20 -7.23 -13.49
N SER A 295 4.54 -6.85 -12.38
CA SER A 295 3.43 -7.65 -11.84
C SER A 295 2.28 -6.81 -11.30
N ARG A 296 1.13 -6.86 -11.99
CA ARG A 296 -0.12 -6.21 -11.52
C ARG A 296 -0.73 -6.92 -10.31
N SER A 297 -0.62 -8.25 -10.21
CA SER A 297 -1.17 -9.03 -9.09
C SER A 297 -0.33 -8.83 -7.83
N PHE A 298 1.00 -8.95 -7.92
CA PHE A 298 1.86 -8.73 -6.75
C PHE A 298 1.91 -7.27 -6.33
N ARG A 299 1.74 -6.31 -7.24
CA ARG A 299 1.56 -4.90 -6.85
C ARG A 299 0.33 -4.71 -5.95
N LEU A 300 -0.80 -5.31 -6.31
CA LEU A 300 -2.01 -5.23 -5.49
C LEU A 300 -1.82 -5.94 -4.15
N ALA A 301 -1.20 -7.12 -4.15
CA ALA A 301 -0.96 -7.87 -2.92
C ALA A 301 0.04 -7.14 -1.98
N SER A 302 1.14 -6.60 -2.52
CA SER A 302 2.09 -5.76 -1.76
C SER A 302 1.38 -4.60 -1.06
N SER A 303 0.33 -4.06 -1.67
CA SER A 303 -0.43 -2.91 -1.17
C SER A 303 -1.17 -3.15 0.15
N VAL A 304 -1.37 -4.42 0.53
CA VAL A 304 -2.02 -4.78 1.79
C VAL A 304 -1.03 -5.15 2.91
N PHE A 305 0.27 -5.29 2.60
CA PHE A 305 1.29 -5.51 3.64
C PHE A 305 1.57 -4.21 4.41
N PRO A 306 1.76 -4.27 5.75
CA PRO A 306 2.15 -3.10 6.52
C PRO A 306 3.68 -2.91 6.61
N GLY A 307 4.09 -1.66 6.85
CA GLY A 307 5.39 -1.27 7.39
C GLY A 307 6.64 -1.82 6.70
N ARG A 308 7.65 -2.19 7.50
CA ARG A 308 8.96 -2.69 7.05
C ARG A 308 8.87 -4.00 6.27
N LEU A 309 7.96 -4.89 6.64
CA LEU A 309 7.74 -6.15 5.91
C LEU A 309 7.38 -5.87 4.44
N ARG A 310 6.49 -4.91 4.18
CA ARG A 310 6.15 -4.50 2.80
C ARG A 310 7.38 -3.99 2.04
N ILE A 311 8.22 -3.18 2.69
CA ILE A 311 9.45 -2.63 2.10
C ILE A 311 10.38 -3.77 1.72
N ASP A 312 10.69 -4.67 2.65
CA ASP A 312 11.65 -5.75 2.42
C ASP A 312 11.16 -6.77 1.39
N LEU A 313 9.86 -7.09 1.37
CA LEU A 313 9.26 -7.92 0.32
C LEU A 313 9.37 -7.25 -1.06
N THR A 314 9.19 -5.94 -1.12
CA THR A 314 9.33 -5.17 -2.37
C THR A 314 10.79 -5.15 -2.85
N LEU A 315 11.75 -5.03 -1.93
CA LEU A 315 13.18 -5.09 -2.21
C LEU A 315 13.61 -6.50 -2.67
N LEU A 316 13.15 -7.55 -1.99
CA LEU A 316 13.37 -8.94 -2.38
C LEU A 316 12.83 -9.22 -3.79
N TYR A 317 11.59 -8.81 -4.09
CA TYR A 317 11.03 -8.90 -5.43
C TYR A 317 11.88 -8.15 -6.45
N SER A 318 12.36 -6.96 -6.09
CA SER A 318 13.21 -6.14 -6.95
C SER A 318 14.51 -6.84 -7.32
N TYR A 319 15.17 -7.48 -6.35
CA TYR A 319 16.36 -8.27 -6.56
C TYR A 319 16.09 -9.48 -7.46
N CYS A 320 15.07 -10.28 -7.15
CA CYS A 320 14.73 -11.47 -7.94
C CYS A 320 14.44 -11.08 -9.40
N ARG A 321 13.68 -9.99 -9.61
CA ARG A 321 13.35 -9.50 -10.94
C ARG A 321 14.55 -8.92 -11.68
N LEU A 322 15.45 -8.24 -10.98
CA LEU A 322 16.70 -7.76 -11.57
C LEU A 322 17.57 -8.94 -12.04
N ALA A 323 17.71 -9.97 -11.21
CA ALA A 323 18.51 -11.14 -11.53
C ALA A 323 17.95 -11.87 -12.76
N ASP A 324 16.63 -12.07 -12.80
CA ASP A 324 15.89 -12.60 -13.96
C ASP A 324 16.11 -11.75 -15.23
N ASP A 325 15.92 -10.43 -15.14
CA ASP A 325 16.12 -9.52 -16.28
C ASP A 325 17.58 -9.54 -16.80
N LEU A 326 18.59 -9.64 -15.92
CA LEU A 326 20.01 -9.71 -16.34
C LEU A 326 20.32 -10.99 -17.13
N VAL A 327 19.69 -12.11 -16.78
CA VAL A 327 19.87 -13.40 -17.47
C VAL A 327 19.06 -13.45 -18.76
N ASP A 328 17.78 -13.05 -18.71
CA ASP A 328 16.87 -13.11 -19.86
C ASP A 328 17.20 -12.08 -20.95
N ASP A 329 17.69 -10.89 -20.61
CA ASP A 329 18.05 -9.85 -21.58
C ASP A 329 19.48 -10.04 -22.14
N ALA A 330 20.21 -11.07 -21.71
CA ALA A 330 21.55 -11.38 -22.22
C ALA A 330 21.50 -11.80 -23.70
N LYS A 331 22.51 -11.38 -24.49
CA LYS A 331 22.54 -11.66 -25.94
C LYS A 331 22.97 -13.08 -26.25
N THR A 332 23.78 -13.68 -25.39
CA THR A 332 24.30 -15.04 -25.55
C THR A 332 24.21 -15.81 -24.24
N SER A 333 24.16 -17.15 -24.35
CA SER A 333 24.20 -18.03 -23.18
C SER A 333 25.48 -17.84 -22.36
N GLU A 334 26.61 -17.53 -23.00
CA GLU A 334 27.86 -17.20 -22.31
C GLU A 334 27.74 -15.93 -21.46
N GLU A 335 27.12 -14.88 -21.99
CA GLU A 335 26.88 -13.64 -21.25
C GLU A 335 25.96 -13.90 -20.04
N ALA A 336 24.90 -14.69 -20.24
CA ALA A 336 24.02 -15.09 -19.15
C ALA A 336 24.75 -15.88 -18.05
N ARG A 337 25.62 -16.83 -18.41
CA ARG A 337 26.48 -17.55 -17.44
C ARG A 337 27.39 -16.60 -16.65
N VAL A 338 27.94 -15.57 -17.31
CA VAL A 338 28.74 -14.53 -16.65
C VAL A 338 27.89 -13.75 -15.65
N TRP A 339 26.64 -13.40 -15.99
CA TRP A 339 25.73 -12.73 -15.04
C TRP A 339 25.40 -13.61 -13.83
N ILE A 340 25.10 -14.89 -14.04
CA ILE A 340 24.87 -15.86 -12.95
C ILE A 340 26.10 -15.94 -12.04
N SER A 341 27.30 -16.07 -12.62
CA SER A 341 28.56 -16.11 -11.87
C SER A 341 28.82 -14.83 -11.06
N LYS A 342 28.55 -13.66 -11.65
CA LYS A 342 28.65 -12.38 -10.95
C LYS A 342 27.64 -12.27 -9.81
N LEU A 343 26.41 -12.73 -10.00
CA LEU A 343 25.38 -12.74 -8.95
C LEU A 343 25.76 -13.67 -7.81
N ASP A 344 26.24 -14.89 -8.08
CA ASP A 344 26.70 -15.81 -7.03
C ASP A 344 27.94 -15.26 -6.31
N ARG A 345 28.85 -14.59 -7.02
CA ARG A 345 29.99 -13.91 -6.40
C ARG A 345 29.54 -12.77 -5.48
N HIS A 346 28.58 -11.95 -5.91
CA HIS A 346 27.98 -10.90 -5.09
C HIS A 346 27.33 -11.49 -3.83
N LEU A 347 26.52 -12.54 -3.96
CA LEU A 347 25.93 -13.25 -2.82
C LEU A 347 27.02 -13.81 -1.88
N SER A 348 28.06 -14.44 -2.44
CA SER A 348 29.15 -14.99 -1.64
C SER A 348 29.90 -13.93 -0.83
N LEU A 349 30.05 -12.71 -1.37
CA LEU A 349 30.61 -11.58 -0.63
C LEU A 349 29.65 -11.09 0.46
N LEU A 350 28.37 -10.97 0.13
CA LEU A 350 27.34 -10.46 1.03
C LEU A 350 27.09 -11.37 2.25
N TYR A 351 27.23 -12.68 2.08
CA TYR A 351 27.02 -13.70 3.12
C TYR A 351 28.32 -14.21 3.77
N LYS A 352 29.49 -13.63 3.44
CA LYS A 352 30.78 -14.10 3.99
C LYS A 352 30.86 -13.91 5.50
N ASP A 353 30.58 -12.69 5.97
CA ASP A 353 30.50 -12.32 7.38
C ASP A 353 29.31 -11.34 7.55
N PRO A 354 28.39 -11.50 8.52
CA PRO A 354 27.22 -10.62 8.66
C PRO A 354 27.51 -9.14 8.99
N ASP A 355 28.78 -8.78 9.17
CA ASP A 355 29.20 -7.44 9.58
C ASP A 355 29.20 -6.43 8.42
N SER A 356 29.24 -5.12 8.77
CA SER A 356 29.21 -4.00 7.81
C SER A 356 30.28 -4.07 6.71
N THR A 357 31.39 -4.76 6.96
CA THR A 357 32.50 -4.94 6.02
C THR A 357 32.07 -5.74 4.79
N SER A 358 31.26 -6.79 4.95
CA SER A 358 30.80 -7.63 3.84
C SER A 358 29.83 -6.89 2.93
N ALA A 359 28.92 -6.12 3.51
CA ALA A 359 28.01 -5.27 2.76
C ALA A 359 28.76 -4.23 1.92
N LEU A 360 29.82 -3.62 2.47
CA LEU A 360 30.66 -2.67 1.73
C LEU A 360 31.39 -3.35 0.57
N LEU A 361 32.00 -4.52 0.79
CA LEU A 361 32.70 -5.27 -0.25
C LEU A 361 31.76 -5.73 -1.36
N ALA A 362 30.56 -6.19 -1.02
CA ALA A 362 29.54 -6.58 -1.99
C ALA A 362 29.09 -5.37 -2.83
N SER A 363 28.89 -4.21 -2.20
CA SER A 363 28.50 -2.97 -2.90
C SER A 363 29.60 -2.44 -3.83
N GLN A 364 30.88 -2.50 -3.39
CA GLN A 364 32.03 -2.17 -4.25
C GLN A 364 32.10 -3.10 -5.46
N TYR A 365 31.98 -4.41 -5.23
CA TYR A 365 31.93 -5.40 -6.31
C TYR A 365 30.76 -5.13 -7.27
N ALA A 366 29.59 -4.79 -6.74
CA ALA A 366 28.41 -4.45 -7.55
C ALA A 366 28.67 -3.24 -8.45
N ALA A 367 29.23 -2.16 -7.90
CA ALA A 367 29.54 -0.93 -8.61
C ALA A 367 30.53 -1.13 -9.78
N GLU A 368 31.47 -2.07 -9.64
CA GLU A 368 32.47 -2.39 -10.67
C GLU A 368 31.95 -3.35 -11.75
N ASN A 369 31.01 -4.24 -11.41
CA ASN A 369 30.67 -5.39 -12.26
C ASN A 369 29.26 -5.37 -12.85
N PHE A 370 28.38 -4.49 -12.37
CA PHE A 370 26.98 -4.40 -12.76
C PHE A 370 26.62 -3.01 -13.31
N PRO A 371 25.59 -2.91 -14.17
CA PRO A 371 25.10 -1.62 -14.63
C PRO A 371 24.52 -0.79 -13.47
N ALA A 372 24.57 0.55 -13.59
CA ALA A 372 24.07 1.46 -12.56
C ALA A 372 22.60 1.21 -12.17
N SER A 373 21.78 0.74 -13.12
CA SER A 373 20.36 0.39 -12.91
C SER A 373 20.14 -0.84 -12.01
N ALA A 374 21.18 -1.64 -11.76
CA ALA A 374 21.14 -2.84 -10.93
C ALA A 374 21.50 -2.56 -9.46
N LEU A 375 22.33 -1.54 -9.20
CA LEU A 375 22.97 -1.31 -7.92
C LEU A 375 21.97 -1.21 -6.76
N SER A 376 20.88 -0.46 -6.94
CA SER A 376 19.87 -0.30 -5.89
C SER A 376 19.19 -1.61 -5.47
N ALA A 377 18.97 -2.55 -6.40
CA ALA A 377 18.36 -3.84 -6.07
C ALA A 377 19.37 -4.81 -5.43
N LEU A 378 20.66 -4.69 -5.76
CA LEU A 378 21.74 -5.48 -5.16
C LEU A 378 22.04 -5.00 -3.73
N ASP A 379 22.28 -3.69 -3.57
CA ASP A 379 22.68 -3.07 -2.29
C ASP A 379 21.57 -3.11 -1.23
N MET A 380 20.30 -3.12 -1.65
CA MET A 380 19.15 -3.07 -0.74
C MET A 380 18.48 -4.44 -0.52
N LEU A 381 19.06 -5.53 -1.03
CA LEU A 381 18.60 -6.87 -0.69
C LEU A 381 18.65 -7.06 0.84
N PRO A 382 17.55 -7.46 1.51
CA PRO A 382 17.53 -7.68 2.96
C PRO A 382 18.25 -8.98 3.38
N SER A 383 19.52 -9.15 2.99
CA SER A 383 20.31 -10.39 3.19
C SER A 383 20.55 -10.75 4.64
N SER A 384 20.54 -9.79 5.57
CA SER A 384 20.65 -10.07 7.01
C SER A 384 19.42 -10.78 7.59
N LYS A 385 18.31 -10.84 6.83
CA LYS A 385 17.00 -11.37 7.27
C LYS A 385 16.58 -12.63 6.54
N ILE A 386 17.32 -13.04 5.51
CA ILE A 386 17.02 -14.22 4.70
C ILE A 386 18.28 -15.07 4.55
N PRO A 387 18.16 -16.41 4.52
CA PRO A 387 19.27 -17.29 4.25
C PRO A 387 19.77 -17.15 2.80
N ARG A 388 21.03 -17.54 2.54
CA ARG A 388 21.62 -17.49 1.19
C ARG A 388 20.99 -18.51 0.26
N GLU A 389 20.66 -19.68 0.80
CA GLU A 389 20.30 -20.88 0.05
C GLU A 389 19.15 -20.65 -0.94
N PRO A 390 18.03 -19.99 -0.57
CA PRO A 390 16.96 -19.68 -1.53
C PRO A 390 17.43 -18.86 -2.74
N LEU A 391 18.31 -17.88 -2.53
CA LEU A 391 18.81 -17.02 -3.60
C LEU A 391 19.81 -17.80 -4.49
N ALA A 392 20.63 -18.66 -3.90
CA ALA A 392 21.56 -19.50 -4.64
C ALA A 392 20.83 -20.56 -5.49
N GLU A 393 19.76 -21.17 -4.96
CA GLU A 393 18.93 -22.11 -5.72
C GLU A 393 18.16 -21.42 -6.86
N LEU A 394 17.76 -20.16 -6.69
CA LEU A 394 17.20 -19.35 -7.79
C LEU A 394 18.19 -19.22 -8.96
N LEU A 395 19.47 -18.98 -8.66
CA LEU A 395 20.52 -18.93 -9.70
C LEU A 395 20.69 -20.26 -10.44
N LYS A 396 20.57 -21.40 -9.73
CA LYS A 396 20.54 -22.73 -10.38
C LYS A 396 19.30 -22.95 -11.25
N GLY A 397 18.20 -22.24 -10.98
CA GLY A 397 17.02 -22.21 -11.84
C GLY A 397 17.34 -21.52 -13.16
N PHE A 398 18.04 -20.39 -13.11
CA PHE A 398 18.52 -19.70 -14.32
C PHE A 398 19.51 -20.54 -15.12
N GLU A 399 20.36 -21.35 -14.47
CA GLU A 399 21.24 -22.29 -15.17
C GLU A 399 20.44 -23.31 -16.00
N MET A 400 19.31 -23.83 -15.48
CA MET A 400 18.42 -24.70 -16.24
C MET A 400 17.81 -24.00 -17.46
N ASP A 401 17.49 -22.70 -17.34
CA ASP A 401 16.96 -21.91 -18.46
C ASP A 401 17.97 -21.78 -19.61
N LEU A 402 19.27 -21.84 -19.32
CA LEU A 402 20.34 -21.79 -20.33
C LEU A 402 20.55 -23.11 -21.09
N GLU A 403 19.95 -24.21 -20.63
CA GLU A 403 20.00 -25.50 -21.31
C GLU A 403 19.00 -25.58 -22.49
N PHE A 404 18.01 -24.69 -22.53
CA PHE A 404 17.11 -24.58 -23.67
C PHE A 404 17.87 -24.19 -24.93
N SER A 405 17.69 -24.97 -25.98
CA SER A 405 18.19 -24.68 -27.32
C SER A 405 17.21 -25.20 -28.36
N SER A 406 17.46 -24.91 -29.64
CA SER A 406 16.62 -25.40 -30.73
C SER A 406 16.50 -26.93 -30.84
N LYS A 407 17.32 -27.68 -30.09
CA LYS A 407 17.35 -29.16 -30.08
C LYS A 407 17.33 -29.77 -28.68
N THR A 408 17.35 -28.97 -27.61
CA THR A 408 17.47 -29.46 -26.24
C THR A 408 16.38 -28.84 -25.39
N PHE A 409 15.64 -29.71 -24.69
CA PHE A 409 14.52 -29.34 -23.82
C PHE A 409 14.74 -30.00 -22.46
N PRO A 410 15.24 -29.27 -21.45
CA PRO A 410 15.68 -29.83 -20.17
C PRO A 410 14.54 -30.39 -19.32
N ILE A 411 13.28 -30.02 -19.60
CA ILE A 411 12.11 -30.52 -18.87
C ILE A 411 11.60 -31.82 -19.52
N ALA A 412 12.27 -32.94 -19.24
CA ALA A 412 11.91 -34.23 -19.80
C ALA A 412 10.72 -34.87 -19.06
N THR A 413 10.70 -34.75 -17.74
CA THR A 413 9.78 -35.42 -16.82
C THR A 413 9.01 -34.43 -15.94
N PRO A 414 7.90 -34.85 -15.30
CA PRO A 414 7.22 -34.04 -14.29
C PRO A 414 8.13 -33.67 -13.12
N GLU A 415 9.08 -34.53 -12.77
CA GLU A 415 10.06 -34.30 -11.71
C GLU A 415 11.02 -33.16 -12.09
N ASP A 416 11.42 -33.05 -13.35
CA ASP A 416 12.23 -31.92 -13.85
C ASP A 416 11.45 -30.60 -13.78
N LEU A 417 10.15 -30.65 -14.08
CA LEU A 417 9.24 -29.51 -13.97
C LEU A 417 9.10 -29.06 -12.50
N GLU A 418 8.92 -30.01 -11.58
CA GLU A 418 8.89 -29.75 -10.13
C GLU A 418 10.21 -29.16 -9.64
N LEU A 419 11.37 -29.70 -10.08
CA LEU A 419 12.69 -29.19 -9.71
C LEU A 419 12.89 -27.76 -10.21
N TYR A 420 12.54 -27.49 -11.47
CA TYR A 420 12.60 -26.14 -12.02
C TYR A 420 11.74 -25.18 -11.20
N ALA A 421 10.46 -25.53 -10.96
CA ALA A 421 9.55 -24.72 -10.16
C ALA A 421 9.98 -24.56 -8.69
N ALA A 422 10.66 -25.57 -8.14
CA ALA A 422 11.27 -25.48 -6.82
C ALA A 422 12.33 -24.38 -6.79
N ARG A 423 13.24 -24.36 -7.77
CA ARG A 423 14.34 -23.40 -7.86
C ARG A 423 13.89 -21.98 -8.12
N VAL A 424 12.96 -21.74 -9.05
CA VAL A 424 12.61 -20.37 -9.48
C VAL A 424 11.50 -19.71 -8.68
N ALA A 425 10.68 -20.48 -7.95
CA ALA A 425 9.53 -19.92 -7.24
C ALA A 425 9.40 -20.39 -5.79
N SER A 426 9.69 -21.65 -5.50
CA SER A 426 9.52 -22.19 -4.14
C SER A 426 10.54 -21.64 -3.16
N THR A 427 11.78 -21.45 -3.63
CA THR A 427 12.85 -20.74 -2.91
C THR A 427 12.44 -19.29 -2.59
N VAL A 428 11.86 -18.57 -3.54
CA VAL A 428 11.37 -17.20 -3.33
C VAL A 428 10.24 -17.18 -2.31
N GLY A 429 9.33 -18.17 -2.35
CA GLY A 429 8.29 -18.37 -1.34
C GLY A 429 8.88 -18.55 0.07
N GLN A 430 9.96 -19.33 0.20
CA GLN A 430 10.68 -19.49 1.46
C GLN A 430 11.33 -18.19 1.92
N ALA A 431 12.02 -17.46 1.04
CA ALA A 431 12.62 -16.17 1.37
C ALA A 431 11.58 -15.14 1.85
N CYS A 432 10.40 -15.11 1.24
CA CYS A 432 9.27 -14.31 1.71
C CYS A 432 8.82 -14.72 3.12
N LEU A 433 8.77 -16.02 3.42
CA LEU A 433 8.40 -16.51 4.74
C LEU A 433 9.45 -16.17 5.81
N GLU A 434 10.74 -16.21 5.49
CA GLU A 434 11.79 -15.78 6.44
C GLU A 434 11.66 -14.29 6.78
N LEU A 435 11.31 -13.44 5.81
CA LEU A 435 10.98 -12.04 6.10
C LEU A 435 9.77 -11.92 7.03
N VAL A 436 8.75 -12.76 6.86
CA VAL A 436 7.59 -12.79 7.78
C VAL A 436 8.02 -13.19 9.19
N PHE A 437 8.82 -14.24 9.34
CA PHE A 437 9.33 -14.65 10.66
C PHE A 437 10.25 -13.61 11.29
N HIS A 438 11.00 -12.85 10.49
CA HIS A 438 11.85 -11.78 11.00
C HIS A 438 11.05 -10.57 11.51
N HIS A 439 9.98 -10.17 10.80
CA HIS A 439 9.24 -8.94 11.09
C HIS A 439 8.02 -9.12 11.99
N CYS A 440 7.51 -10.34 12.13
CA CYS A 440 6.31 -10.62 12.91
C CYS A 440 6.67 -11.42 14.15
N ASP A 441 6.12 -11.00 15.29
CA ASP A 441 6.22 -11.77 16.52
C ASP A 441 5.54 -13.13 16.34
N HIS A 442 6.26 -14.20 16.67
CA HIS A 442 5.70 -15.54 16.64
C HIS A 442 6.29 -16.44 17.73
N THR A 443 5.45 -17.30 18.29
CA THR A 443 5.84 -18.33 19.27
C THR A 443 5.87 -19.73 18.67
N LEU A 444 5.89 -19.82 17.34
CA LEU A 444 5.86 -21.08 16.61
C LEU A 444 7.11 -21.95 16.92
N PRO A 445 6.93 -23.20 17.36
CA PRO A 445 8.03 -24.15 17.53
C PRO A 445 8.78 -24.41 16.21
N ALA A 446 10.04 -24.83 16.30
CA ALA A 446 10.89 -25.08 15.13
C ALA A 446 10.27 -26.05 14.11
N TYR A 447 9.56 -27.09 14.57
CA TYR A 447 8.88 -28.04 13.67
C TYR A 447 7.73 -27.38 12.88
N MET A 448 7.00 -26.44 13.49
CA MET A 448 5.95 -25.67 12.80
C MET A 448 6.54 -24.68 11.80
N GLN A 449 7.68 -24.08 12.11
CA GLN A 449 8.40 -23.23 11.15
C GLN A 449 8.89 -24.05 9.95
N ALA A 450 9.45 -25.24 10.19
CA ALA A 450 9.85 -26.16 9.13
C ALA A 450 8.64 -26.60 8.28
N TYR A 451 7.50 -26.88 8.92
CA TYR A 451 6.25 -27.18 8.23
C TYR A 451 5.80 -26.02 7.34
N LEU A 452 5.81 -24.78 7.83
CA LEU A 452 5.49 -23.58 7.05
C LEU A 452 6.48 -23.32 5.92
N ARG A 453 7.78 -23.61 6.09
CA ARG A 453 8.75 -23.56 4.98
C ARG A 453 8.40 -24.55 3.88
N ASN A 454 7.93 -25.74 4.22
CA ASN A 454 7.40 -26.69 3.25
C ASN A 454 6.08 -26.18 2.63
N THR A 455 5.19 -25.56 3.40
CA THR A 455 3.99 -24.89 2.86
C THR A 455 4.35 -23.82 1.84
N ALA A 456 5.33 -22.97 2.13
CA ALA A 456 5.83 -21.95 1.20
C ALA A 456 6.42 -22.58 -0.07
N ARG A 457 7.11 -23.72 0.07
CA ARG A 457 7.62 -24.48 -1.07
C ARG A 457 6.49 -25.00 -1.97
N GLN A 458 5.51 -25.68 -1.38
CA GLN A 458 4.33 -26.18 -2.10
C GLN A 458 3.57 -25.05 -2.81
N MET A 459 3.41 -23.91 -2.13
CA MET A 459 2.77 -22.75 -2.73
C MET A 459 3.57 -22.17 -3.91
N GLY A 460 4.90 -22.13 -3.81
CA GLY A 460 5.76 -21.71 -4.93
C GLY A 460 5.60 -22.61 -6.16
N LEU A 461 5.52 -23.94 -5.98
CA LEU A 461 5.21 -24.88 -7.06
C LEU A 461 3.88 -24.55 -7.72
N ALA A 462 2.82 -24.38 -6.92
CA ALA A 462 1.49 -24.03 -7.42
C ALA A 462 1.51 -22.76 -8.28
N LEU A 463 2.14 -21.70 -7.78
CA LEU A 463 2.22 -20.42 -8.48
C LEU A 463 3.03 -20.52 -9.77
N GLN A 464 4.13 -21.29 -9.78
CA GLN A 464 4.94 -21.46 -10.98
C GLN A 464 4.26 -22.32 -12.03
N PHE A 465 3.52 -23.35 -11.62
CA PHE A 465 2.74 -24.16 -12.57
C PHE A 465 1.62 -23.33 -13.22
N VAL A 466 0.97 -22.43 -12.47
CA VAL A 466 0.06 -21.44 -13.07
C VAL A 466 0.80 -20.49 -14.02
N ASN A 467 2.02 -20.08 -13.68
CA ASN A 467 2.84 -19.22 -14.55
C ASN A 467 3.18 -19.92 -15.89
N ILE A 468 3.65 -21.15 -15.84
CA ILE A 468 3.99 -21.96 -17.01
C ILE A 468 2.74 -22.22 -17.86
N ALA A 469 1.62 -22.62 -17.24
CA ALA A 469 0.37 -22.85 -17.95
C ALA A 469 -0.21 -21.58 -18.61
N ARG A 470 0.08 -20.40 -18.05
CA ARG A 470 -0.33 -19.10 -18.60
C ARG A 470 0.48 -18.70 -19.83
N ASP A 471 1.79 -18.94 -19.80
CA ASP A 471 2.74 -18.32 -20.71
C ASP A 471 3.28 -19.26 -21.81
N ILE A 472 2.74 -20.48 -21.97
CA ILE A 472 3.13 -21.45 -23.02
C ILE A 472 3.40 -20.80 -24.39
N SER A 473 2.46 -19.97 -24.88
CA SER A 473 2.61 -19.32 -26.20
C SER A 473 3.63 -18.19 -26.24
N VAL A 474 3.94 -17.57 -25.09
CA VAL A 474 4.99 -16.55 -24.97
C VAL A 474 6.36 -17.21 -24.88
N ASP A 475 6.46 -18.28 -24.08
CA ASP A 475 7.69 -19.04 -23.89
C ASP A 475 8.12 -19.72 -25.19
N ALA A 476 7.17 -20.27 -25.96
CA ALA A 476 7.43 -20.85 -27.27
C ALA A 476 8.06 -19.85 -28.26
N LYS A 477 7.71 -18.56 -28.19
CA LYS A 477 8.28 -17.53 -29.08
C LYS A 477 9.76 -17.24 -28.82
N ILE A 478 10.22 -17.50 -27.60
CA ILE A 478 11.63 -17.37 -27.22
C ILE A 478 12.35 -18.73 -27.22
N GLY A 479 11.72 -19.77 -27.78
CA GLY A 479 12.31 -21.10 -27.93
C GLY A 479 12.31 -21.96 -26.66
N ARG A 480 11.54 -21.59 -25.62
CA ARG A 480 11.44 -22.34 -24.36
C ARG A 480 10.15 -23.16 -24.31
N VAL A 481 10.24 -24.40 -23.83
CA VAL A 481 9.09 -25.29 -23.62
C VAL A 481 9.22 -25.94 -22.24
N TYR A 482 8.49 -25.40 -21.26
CA TYR A 482 8.49 -25.94 -19.89
C TYR A 482 7.50 -27.09 -19.68
N LEU A 483 6.74 -27.47 -20.71
CA LEU A 483 5.86 -28.63 -20.64
C LEU A 483 6.70 -29.92 -20.65
N PRO A 484 6.48 -30.87 -19.73
CA PRO A 484 7.22 -32.13 -19.70
C PRO A 484 7.15 -32.87 -21.03
N THR A 485 8.30 -33.21 -21.58
CA THR A 485 8.40 -33.92 -22.86
C THR A 485 7.66 -35.27 -22.81
N SER A 486 7.71 -35.97 -21.68
CA SER A 486 6.93 -37.18 -21.43
C SER A 486 5.42 -36.98 -21.58
N TRP A 487 4.86 -35.90 -21.04
CA TRP A 487 3.43 -35.59 -21.21
C TRP A 487 3.06 -35.16 -22.62
N LEU A 488 3.96 -34.48 -23.33
CA LEU A 488 3.74 -34.16 -24.75
C LEU A 488 3.69 -35.42 -25.61
N LYS A 489 4.57 -36.40 -25.33
CA LYS A 489 4.59 -37.69 -26.03
C LYS A 489 3.29 -38.48 -25.86
N ASP A 490 2.67 -38.45 -24.68
CA ASP A 490 1.36 -39.07 -24.45
C ASP A 490 0.28 -38.52 -25.39
N GLU A 491 0.41 -37.27 -25.81
CA GLU A 491 -0.51 -36.59 -26.75
C GLU A 491 0.00 -36.64 -28.21
N GLY A 492 1.08 -37.40 -28.48
CA GLY A 492 1.69 -37.53 -29.80
C GLY A 492 2.45 -36.30 -30.29
N LEU A 493 2.89 -35.42 -29.38
CA LEU A 493 3.59 -34.17 -29.69
C LEU A 493 5.05 -34.21 -29.26
N THR A 494 5.88 -33.41 -29.92
CA THR A 494 7.23 -33.07 -29.45
C THR A 494 7.29 -31.61 -28.96
N PRO A 495 8.32 -31.21 -28.20
CA PRO A 495 8.51 -29.80 -27.85
C PRO A 495 8.59 -28.88 -29.07
N GLU A 496 9.19 -29.32 -30.18
CA GLU A 496 9.24 -28.57 -31.43
C GLU A 496 7.85 -28.31 -32.03
N ASP A 497 6.89 -29.21 -31.82
CA ASP A 497 5.50 -28.97 -32.23
C ASP A 497 4.87 -27.85 -31.42
N ILE A 498 5.19 -27.74 -30.13
CA ILE A 498 4.76 -26.63 -29.26
C ILE A 498 5.39 -25.31 -29.70
N LEU A 499 6.66 -25.31 -30.13
CA LEU A 499 7.31 -24.12 -30.68
C LEU A 499 6.62 -23.62 -31.96
N LYS A 500 6.16 -24.55 -32.82
CA LYS A 500 5.47 -24.22 -34.07
C LYS A 500 4.03 -23.78 -33.84
N ASP A 501 3.28 -24.53 -33.04
CA ASP A 501 1.89 -24.25 -32.70
C ASP A 501 1.57 -24.63 -31.24
N PRO A 502 1.65 -23.65 -30.31
CA PRO A 502 1.33 -23.88 -28.91
C PRO A 502 -0.18 -23.99 -28.64
N THR A 503 -1.03 -23.88 -29.67
CA THR A 503 -2.49 -23.85 -29.54
C THR A 503 -3.18 -25.17 -29.87
N THR A 504 -2.41 -26.22 -30.17
CA THR A 504 -2.92 -27.56 -30.44
C THR A 504 -3.74 -28.12 -29.27
N GLN A 505 -4.65 -29.05 -29.58
CA GLN A 505 -5.46 -29.71 -28.55
C GLN A 505 -4.61 -30.52 -27.57
N GLY A 506 -3.53 -31.16 -28.04
CA GLY A 506 -2.57 -31.86 -27.17
C GLY A 506 -1.87 -30.90 -26.20
N ALA A 507 -1.41 -29.73 -26.67
CA ALA A 507 -0.86 -28.69 -25.79
C ALA A 507 -1.88 -28.22 -24.74
N ALA A 508 -3.16 -28.08 -25.12
CA ALA A 508 -4.23 -27.71 -24.20
C ALA A 508 -4.52 -28.82 -23.15
N ASN A 509 -4.36 -30.09 -23.51
CA ASN A 509 -4.48 -31.22 -22.59
C ASN A 509 -3.33 -31.24 -21.58
N VAL A 510 -2.08 -31.09 -22.03
CA VAL A 510 -0.91 -31.02 -21.14
C VAL A 510 -0.98 -29.79 -20.22
N ARG A 511 -1.39 -28.63 -20.75
CA ARG A 511 -1.67 -27.43 -19.92
C ARG A 511 -2.67 -27.72 -18.80
N ARG A 512 -3.72 -28.51 -19.07
CA ARG A 512 -4.69 -28.91 -18.05
C ARG A 512 -4.06 -29.81 -16.99
N ARG A 513 -3.18 -30.74 -17.38
CA ARG A 513 -2.41 -31.56 -16.43
C ARG A 513 -1.53 -30.70 -15.51
N VAL A 514 -0.82 -29.71 -16.07
CA VAL A 514 -0.02 -28.73 -15.30
C VAL A 514 -0.90 -27.93 -14.34
N LEU A 515 -2.05 -27.43 -14.79
CA LEU A 515 -2.99 -26.69 -13.94
C LEU A 515 -3.57 -27.56 -12.82
N ASN A 516 -3.90 -28.83 -13.09
CA ASN A 516 -4.37 -29.75 -12.04
C ASN A 516 -3.29 -29.93 -10.96
N LYS A 517 -2.04 -30.14 -11.35
CA LYS A 517 -0.90 -30.18 -10.42
C LYS A 517 -0.76 -28.90 -9.62
N ALA A 518 -0.96 -27.74 -10.25
CA ALA A 518 -0.94 -26.47 -9.55
C ALA A 518 -2.01 -26.40 -8.44
N PHE A 519 -3.23 -26.87 -8.74
CA PHE A 519 -4.32 -26.90 -7.77
C PHE A 519 -4.14 -27.96 -6.68
N GLU A 520 -3.50 -29.10 -6.97
CA GLU A 520 -3.11 -30.11 -5.97
C GLU A 520 -2.16 -29.49 -4.92
N HIS A 521 -1.04 -28.91 -5.36
CA HIS A 521 -0.08 -28.25 -4.46
C HIS A 521 -0.71 -27.08 -3.69
N TYR A 522 -1.57 -26.30 -4.34
CA TYR A 522 -2.32 -25.23 -3.67
C TYR A 522 -3.24 -25.78 -2.57
N ALA A 523 -4.00 -26.84 -2.85
CA ALA A 523 -4.95 -27.43 -1.90
C ALA A 523 -4.22 -27.99 -0.66
N GLU A 524 -3.06 -28.62 -0.85
CA GLU A 524 -2.22 -29.12 0.24
C GLU A 524 -1.66 -27.99 1.12
N ALA A 525 -1.27 -26.86 0.50
CA ALA A 525 -0.61 -25.76 1.20
C ALA A 525 -1.59 -24.76 1.84
N ARG A 526 -2.76 -24.53 1.24
CA ARG A 526 -3.63 -23.39 1.57
C ARG A 526 -4.14 -23.40 3.01
N GLU A 527 -4.53 -24.57 3.52
CA GLU A 527 -5.01 -24.72 4.90
C GLU A 527 -3.91 -24.43 5.93
N SER A 528 -2.66 -24.73 5.58
CA SER A 528 -1.50 -24.53 6.45
C SER A 528 -1.16 -23.05 6.64
N MET A 529 -1.60 -22.18 5.72
CA MET A 529 -1.37 -20.73 5.82
C MET A 529 -2.04 -20.10 7.04
N LYS A 530 -3.02 -20.77 7.68
CA LYS A 530 -3.61 -20.30 8.95
C LYS A 530 -2.61 -20.20 10.10
N TRP A 531 -1.45 -20.86 9.98
CA TRP A 531 -0.37 -20.80 10.97
C TRP A 531 0.62 -19.66 10.71
N ILE A 532 0.54 -18.96 9.57
CA ILE A 532 1.32 -17.75 9.33
C ILE A 532 0.95 -16.71 10.41
N PRO A 533 1.92 -15.94 10.93
CA PRO A 533 1.66 -14.83 11.85
C PRO A 533 0.52 -13.94 11.37
N SER A 534 -0.39 -13.57 12.28
CA SER A 534 -1.65 -12.87 11.97
C SER A 534 -1.45 -11.61 11.15
N GLU A 535 -0.37 -10.88 11.42
CA GLU A 535 0.03 -9.61 10.83
C GLU A 535 0.35 -9.73 9.33
N ALA A 536 0.86 -10.89 8.92
CA ALA A 536 1.25 -11.17 7.54
C ALA A 536 0.31 -12.15 6.84
N ARG A 537 -0.51 -12.91 7.58
CA ARG A 537 -1.39 -13.96 7.04
C ARG A 537 -2.31 -13.45 5.94
N GLY A 538 -3.16 -12.47 6.24
CA GLY A 538 -4.11 -11.91 5.27
C GLY A 538 -3.41 -11.45 3.99
N PRO A 539 -2.38 -10.58 4.07
CA PRO A 539 -1.59 -10.17 2.91
C PRO A 539 -0.93 -11.31 2.11
N MET A 540 -0.38 -12.31 2.78
CA MET A 540 0.21 -13.50 2.12
C MET A 540 -0.84 -14.31 1.37
N VAL A 541 -2.01 -14.52 1.98
CA VAL A 541 -3.12 -15.22 1.32
C VAL A 541 -3.62 -14.39 0.13
N VAL A 542 -3.74 -13.06 0.24
CA VAL A 542 -4.11 -12.19 -0.89
C VAL A 542 -3.13 -12.34 -2.06
N ALA A 543 -1.82 -12.42 -1.79
CA ALA A 543 -0.81 -12.65 -2.83
C ALA A 543 -1.04 -13.96 -3.59
N VAL A 544 -1.29 -15.03 -2.85
CA VAL A 544 -1.61 -16.36 -3.39
C VAL A 544 -2.90 -16.34 -4.20
N GLU A 545 -4.01 -15.89 -3.61
CA GLU A 545 -5.33 -15.92 -4.24
C GLU A 545 -5.39 -15.05 -5.51
N SER A 546 -4.72 -13.89 -5.47
CA SER A 546 -4.63 -12.98 -6.62
C SER A 546 -3.94 -13.62 -7.82
N TYR A 547 -3.01 -14.55 -7.58
CA TYR A 547 -2.27 -15.24 -8.63
C TYR A 547 -2.98 -16.54 -9.05
N MET A 548 -3.49 -17.32 -8.09
CA MET A 548 -4.29 -18.53 -8.36
C MET A 548 -5.59 -18.22 -9.13
N GLU A 549 -6.15 -17.00 -9.00
CA GLU A 549 -7.27 -16.57 -9.83
C GLU A 549 -6.93 -16.58 -11.33
N ILE A 550 -5.66 -16.39 -11.71
CA ILE A 550 -5.23 -16.53 -13.11
C ILE A 550 -5.43 -17.98 -13.57
N GLY A 551 -5.00 -18.96 -12.77
CA GLY A 551 -5.23 -20.38 -13.02
C GLY A 551 -6.72 -20.71 -13.14
N ARG A 552 -7.55 -20.18 -12.23
CA ARG A 552 -9.01 -20.38 -12.29
C ARG A 552 -9.64 -19.80 -13.56
N VAL A 553 -9.16 -18.64 -14.02
CA VAL A 553 -9.60 -18.06 -15.29
C VAL A 553 -9.15 -18.91 -16.49
N LEU A 554 -7.93 -19.44 -16.48
CA LEU A 554 -7.42 -20.34 -17.52
C LEU A 554 -8.28 -21.61 -17.64
N VAL A 555 -8.66 -22.22 -16.52
CA VAL A 555 -9.57 -23.39 -16.52
C VAL A 555 -10.94 -23.03 -17.09
N ARG A 556 -11.54 -21.92 -16.65
CA ARG A 556 -12.88 -21.50 -17.11
C ARG A 556 -12.93 -21.16 -18.60
N LYS A 557 -11.88 -20.52 -19.12
CA LYS A 557 -11.80 -20.13 -20.55
C LYS A 557 -11.38 -21.28 -21.46
N GLY A 558 -10.78 -22.35 -20.92
CA GLY A 558 -10.26 -23.46 -21.73
C GLY A 558 -9.27 -22.98 -22.81
N SER A 559 -9.42 -23.50 -24.03
CA SER A 559 -8.59 -23.12 -25.19
C SER A 559 -8.80 -21.68 -25.69
N ALA A 560 -9.86 -20.99 -25.25
CA ALA A 560 -10.18 -19.61 -25.66
C ALA A 560 -9.37 -18.51 -24.93
N SER A 561 -8.27 -18.88 -24.26
CA SER A 561 -7.50 -17.96 -23.39
C SER A 561 -6.70 -16.86 -24.12
N ALA A 562 -6.82 -16.75 -25.45
CA ALA A 562 -6.11 -15.76 -26.28
C ALA A 562 -6.97 -14.56 -26.74
N ALA A 563 -8.05 -14.22 -26.01
CA ALA A 563 -9.06 -13.24 -26.46
C ALA A 563 -8.66 -11.76 -26.39
N ASP A 564 -7.44 -11.40 -25.98
CA ASP A 564 -6.97 -10.01 -25.81
C ASP A 564 -5.72 -9.67 -26.66
N GLY A 565 -5.39 -10.48 -27.68
CA GLY A 565 -4.36 -10.16 -28.69
C GLY A 565 -2.90 -10.14 -28.18
N THR A 566 -2.68 -10.31 -26.87
CA THR A 566 -1.35 -10.34 -26.22
C THR A 566 -0.85 -11.75 -25.92
N GLY A 567 -1.71 -12.77 -26.05
CA GLY A 567 -1.38 -14.17 -25.76
C GLY A 567 -1.29 -14.51 -24.27
N ARG A 568 -1.70 -13.62 -23.34
CA ARG A 568 -1.66 -13.86 -21.89
C ARG A 568 -3.06 -13.72 -21.27
N ALA A 569 -3.49 -14.71 -20.50
CA ALA A 569 -4.74 -14.58 -19.73
C ALA A 569 -4.61 -13.49 -18.65
N THR A 570 -5.46 -12.46 -18.74
CA THR A 570 -5.49 -11.36 -17.77
C THR A 570 -6.72 -11.41 -16.85
N VAL A 571 -6.52 -11.00 -15.59
CA VAL A 571 -7.61 -10.82 -14.61
C VAL A 571 -7.94 -9.32 -14.51
N PRO A 572 -9.21 -8.91 -14.71
CA PRO A 572 -9.61 -7.51 -14.60
C PRO A 572 -9.31 -6.90 -13.22
N LYS A 573 -9.08 -5.58 -13.16
CA LYS A 573 -8.74 -4.87 -11.92
C LYS A 573 -9.83 -5.02 -10.85
N SER A 574 -11.11 -4.91 -11.22
CA SER A 574 -12.25 -5.08 -10.31
C SER A 574 -12.26 -6.47 -9.67
N ARG A 575 -12.02 -7.52 -10.46
CA ARG A 575 -11.95 -8.90 -9.97
C ARG A 575 -10.78 -9.08 -8.99
N ARG A 576 -9.60 -8.52 -9.28
CA ARG A 576 -8.45 -8.59 -8.37
C ARG A 576 -8.74 -7.90 -7.03
N ILE A 577 -9.35 -6.70 -7.06
CA ILE A 577 -9.73 -5.97 -5.84
C ILE A 577 -10.74 -6.79 -5.04
N TRP A 578 -11.75 -7.36 -5.69
CA TRP A 578 -12.75 -8.19 -5.02
C TRP A 578 -12.14 -9.46 -4.41
N VAL A 579 -11.24 -10.14 -5.13
CA VAL A 579 -10.51 -11.31 -4.59
C VAL A 579 -9.69 -10.90 -3.37
N ALA A 580 -8.93 -9.81 -3.45
CA ALA A 580 -8.15 -9.33 -2.32
C ALA A 580 -9.03 -9.00 -1.10
N TRP A 581 -10.11 -8.25 -1.31
CA TRP A 581 -11.03 -7.85 -0.23
C TRP A 581 -11.74 -9.06 0.41
N SER A 582 -12.33 -9.95 -0.40
CA SER A 582 -13.00 -11.17 0.10
C SER A 582 -12.05 -12.12 0.81
N THR A 583 -10.81 -12.20 0.35
CA THR A 583 -9.76 -13.00 1.00
C THR A 583 -9.42 -12.45 2.38
N LEU A 584 -9.23 -11.14 2.51
CA LEU A 584 -8.94 -10.54 3.82
C LEU A 584 -10.11 -10.67 4.80
N MET A 585 -11.35 -10.68 4.32
CA MET A 585 -12.53 -10.91 5.15
C MET A 585 -12.61 -12.34 5.70
N THR A 586 -11.89 -13.29 5.11
CA THR A 586 -11.97 -14.74 5.43
C THR A 586 -10.66 -15.32 5.96
N ALA A 587 -9.57 -14.54 5.98
CA ALA A 587 -8.23 -14.94 6.44
C ALA A 587 -8.03 -14.63 7.93
#